data_AF-A0A9N9SPV4-F1
#
_entry.id   AF-A0A9N9SPV4-F1
#
_cell.length_a   1.000
_cell.length_b   1.000
_cell.length_c   1.000
_cell.angle_alpha   90.00
_cell.angle_beta   90.00
_cell.angle_gamma   90.00
#
_symmetry.space_group_name_H-M   'P 1'
#
loop_
_entity.id
_entity.type
_entity.pdbx_description
1 polymer ?
#
loop_
_entity_poly.entity_id
_entity_poly.type
_entity_poly.pdbx_seq_one_letter_code
_entity_poly.pdbx_strand_id
1 'polypeptide(L)'
;MASSDKDKTKVVGEILVAWKKYTASSDDEINLLEGDVVELLDINDPNPSKAVVKELIETEIEFVRDLDLVVQRYLIPSESGKVPKIIKDNFDLVFGNFKEIAEFHRT
;
A
#
# COMPACT_ATOMS: atom_id res chain seq x y z
N MET A 1 -12.57 36.83 -17.76
CA MET A 1 -11.68 36.54 -18.90
C MET A 1 -10.68 35.49 -18.44
N ALA A 2 -10.55 34.43 -19.24
CA ALA A 2 -10.01 33.14 -18.84
C ALA A 2 -8.48 33.12 -18.69
N SER A 3 -7.98 32.32 -17.75
CA SER A 3 -6.86 31.42 -18.06
C SER A 3 -7.12 30.09 -17.37
N SER A 4 -7.42 29.11 -18.21
CA SER A 4 -7.73 27.73 -17.88
C SER A 4 -6.41 26.97 -17.86
N ASP A 5 -5.86 26.69 -16.67
CA ASP A 5 -4.66 25.86 -16.52
C ASP A 5 -5.01 24.62 -15.67
N LYS A 6 -6.08 23.91 -16.10
CA LYS A 6 -6.53 22.64 -15.49
C LYS A 6 -6.03 21.40 -16.23
N ASP A 7 -5.10 21.54 -17.18
CA ASP A 7 -4.71 20.45 -18.08
C ASP A 7 -3.21 20.47 -18.42
N LYS A 8 -2.36 20.60 -17.40
CA LYS A 8 -0.94 20.26 -17.54
C LYS A 8 -0.73 18.90 -16.89
N THR A 9 -0.38 17.91 -17.70
CA THR A 9 0.03 16.60 -17.22
C THR A 9 1.23 16.80 -16.28
N LYS A 10 1.02 16.52 -15.00
CA LYS A 10 2.07 16.59 -13.97
C LYS A 10 3.30 15.83 -14.45
N VAL A 11 4.45 16.49 -14.48
CA VAL A 11 5.69 15.88 -14.96
C VAL A 11 6.47 15.36 -13.76
N VAL A 12 7.05 14.18 -13.92
CA VAL A 12 7.97 13.61 -12.94
C VAL A 12 9.16 14.55 -12.70
N GLY A 13 9.58 14.69 -11.44
CA GLY A 13 10.66 15.59 -11.01
C GLY A 13 10.25 17.06 -10.98
N GLU A 14 8.98 17.37 -11.29
CA GLU A 14 8.46 18.73 -11.19
C GLU A 14 8.36 19.13 -9.71
N ILE A 15 8.94 20.31 -9.43
CA ILE A 15 8.79 20.99 -8.16
C ILE A 15 7.46 21.71 -8.20
N LEU A 16 6.52 21.26 -7.38
CA LEU A 16 5.21 21.86 -7.20
C LEU A 16 5.17 22.71 -5.94
N VAL A 17 4.33 23.74 -5.98
CA VAL A 17 3.99 24.56 -4.82
C VAL A 17 2.53 24.31 -4.46
N ALA A 18 2.28 23.97 -3.20
CA ALA A 18 0.93 23.78 -2.69
C ALA A 18 0.16 25.12 -2.75
N TRP A 19 -0.88 25.17 -3.58
CA TRP A 19 -1.71 26.37 -3.77
C TRP A 19 -2.85 26.49 -2.74
N LYS A 20 -3.02 25.47 -1.91
CA LYS A 20 -4.02 25.43 -0.83
C LYS A 20 -3.57 24.46 0.24
N LYS A 21 -3.92 24.76 1.48
CA LYS A 21 -3.78 23.83 2.60
C LYS A 21 -4.47 22.50 2.31
N TYR A 22 -3.76 21.40 2.56
CA TYR A 22 -4.26 20.04 2.59
C TYR A 22 -4.02 19.43 3.97
N THR A 23 -5.05 18.83 4.55
CA THR A 23 -4.90 18.02 5.76
C THR A 23 -4.98 16.56 5.34
N ALA A 24 -3.97 15.78 5.68
CA ALA A 24 -3.89 14.35 5.42
C ALA A 24 -5.16 13.64 5.94
N SER A 25 -5.72 12.78 5.10
CA SER A 25 -6.91 11.99 5.43
C SER A 25 -6.57 10.62 6.01
N SER A 26 -5.31 10.21 5.86
CA SER A 26 -4.71 8.97 6.33
C SER A 26 -3.24 9.19 6.72
N ASP A 27 -2.66 8.23 7.44
CA ASP A 27 -1.32 8.37 8.03
C ASP A 27 -0.17 8.25 7.00
N ASP A 28 -0.47 7.80 5.78
CA ASP A 28 0.45 7.72 4.63
C ASP A 28 0.48 9.00 3.78
N GLU A 29 -0.40 9.98 4.07
CA GLU A 29 -0.42 11.29 3.43
C GLU A 29 0.31 12.35 4.25
N ILE A 30 0.87 13.36 3.57
CA ILE A 30 1.49 14.52 4.22
C ILE A 30 0.52 15.70 4.29
N ASN A 31 0.50 16.39 5.44
CA ASN A 31 -0.17 17.68 5.55
C ASN A 31 0.61 18.72 4.72
N LEU A 32 -0.10 19.53 3.94
CA LEU A 32 0.49 20.62 3.16
C LEU A 32 -0.10 21.94 3.60
N LEU A 33 0.75 22.95 3.76
CA LEU A 33 0.37 24.34 3.90
C LEU A 33 0.42 25.04 2.54
N GLU A 34 -0.32 26.14 2.42
CA GLU A 34 -0.20 26.99 1.24
C GLU A 34 1.23 27.57 1.17
N GLY A 35 1.90 27.33 0.04
CA GLY A 35 3.30 27.71 -0.18
C GLY A 35 4.32 26.58 0.01
N ASP A 36 3.93 25.41 0.50
CA ASP A 36 4.86 24.28 0.65
C ASP A 36 5.39 23.79 -0.70
N VAL A 37 6.67 23.46 -0.75
CA VAL A 37 7.37 22.99 -1.96
C VAL A 37 7.51 21.48 -1.91
N VAL A 38 6.97 20.77 -2.90
CA VAL A 38 7.00 19.31 -3.00
C VAL A 38 7.51 18.86 -4.37
N GLU A 39 8.29 17.78 -4.40
CA GLU A 39 8.75 17.16 -5.65
C GLU A 39 7.84 15.96 -5.98
N LEU A 40 7.41 15.87 -7.24
CA LEU A 40 6.79 14.65 -7.75
C LEU A 40 7.88 13.61 -8.05
N LEU A 41 7.92 12.54 -7.27
CA LEU A 41 8.87 11.44 -7.50
C LEU A 41 8.43 10.58 -8.70
N ASP A 42 9.38 10.21 -9.57
CA ASP A 42 9.19 9.05 -10.45
C ASP A 42 9.44 7.79 -9.63
N ILE A 43 8.50 6.87 -9.66
CA ILE A 43 8.77 5.51 -9.19
C ILE A 43 9.64 4.73 -10.20
N ASN A 44 9.80 5.20 -11.43
CA ASN A 44 10.64 4.56 -12.46
C ASN A 44 12.05 5.16 -12.59
N ASP A 45 12.39 6.18 -11.79
CA ASP A 45 13.70 6.83 -11.84
C ASP A 45 14.77 5.86 -11.31
N PRO A 46 15.87 5.63 -12.06
CA PRO A 46 16.94 4.72 -11.66
C PRO A 46 17.76 5.22 -10.46
N ASN A 47 17.50 6.40 -9.91
CA ASN A 47 18.13 6.87 -8.68
C ASN A 47 17.93 5.86 -7.54
N PRO A 48 18.98 5.50 -6.78
CA PRO A 48 18.90 4.45 -5.75
C PRO A 48 17.79 4.68 -4.72
N SER A 49 17.55 5.93 -4.30
CA SER A 49 16.50 6.24 -3.33
C SER A 49 15.10 5.96 -3.86
N LYS A 50 14.83 6.28 -5.14
CA LYS A 50 13.55 6.05 -5.80
C LYS A 50 13.36 4.58 -6.17
N ALA A 51 14.46 3.90 -6.55
CA ALA A 51 14.47 2.46 -6.79
C ALA A 51 14.11 1.63 -5.55
N VAL A 52 14.57 2.02 -4.36
CA VAL A 52 14.19 1.36 -3.10
C VAL A 52 12.69 1.50 -2.82
N VAL A 53 12.10 2.68 -3.07
CA VAL A 53 10.65 2.89 -2.92
C VAL A 53 9.86 2.04 -3.92
N LYS A 54 10.35 1.96 -5.16
CA LYS A 54 9.75 1.10 -6.18
C LYS A 54 9.78 -0.37 -5.77
N GLU A 55 10.94 -0.87 -5.33
CA GLU A 55 11.10 -2.25 -4.87
C GLU A 55 10.20 -2.55 -3.66
N LEU A 56 10.08 -1.61 -2.72
CA LEU A 56 9.16 -1.74 -1.59
C LEU A 56 7.71 -1.93 -2.07
N ILE A 57 7.24 -1.13 -3.02
CA ILE A 57 5.87 -1.26 -3.56
C ILE A 57 5.70 -2.58 -4.31
N GLU A 58 6.65 -2.97 -5.16
CA GLU A 58 6.57 -4.21 -5.93
C GLU A 58 6.54 -5.44 -5.01
N THR A 59 7.42 -5.47 -4.01
CA THR A 59 7.46 -6.56 -3.03
C THR A 59 6.25 -6.59 -2.11
N GLU A 60 5.68 -5.44 -1.78
CA GLU A 60 4.43 -5.35 -1.01
C GLU A 60 3.25 -5.97 -1.77
N ILE A 61 3.14 -5.70 -3.08
CA ILE A 61 2.10 -6.31 -3.92
C ILE A 61 2.25 -7.84 -3.96
N GLU A 62 3.48 -8.35 -4.09
CA GLU A 62 3.74 -9.79 -4.05
C GLU A 62 3.42 -10.38 -2.67
N PHE A 63 3.80 -9.68 -1.60
CA PHE A 63 3.51 -10.09 -0.23
C PHE A 63 2.01 -10.23 0.02
N VAL A 64 1.19 -9.22 -0.37
CA VAL A 64 -0.28 -9.29 -0.26
C VAL A 64 -0.83 -10.47 -1.05
N ARG A 65 -0.31 -10.72 -2.25
CA ARG A 65 -0.73 -11.87 -3.06
C ARG A 65 -0.46 -13.20 -2.36
N ASP A 66 0.67 -13.32 -1.68
CA ASP A 66 1.04 -14.52 -0.96
C ASP A 66 0.22 -14.70 0.32
N LEU A 67 -0.07 -13.61 1.05
CA LEU A 67 -1.01 -13.63 2.17
C LEU A 67 -2.39 -14.15 1.72
N ASP A 68 -2.87 -13.66 0.58
CA ASP A 68 -4.14 -14.08 0.00
C ASP A 68 -4.17 -15.57 -0.33
N LEU A 69 -3.07 -16.10 -0.87
CA LEU A 69 -2.95 -17.53 -1.15
C LEU A 69 -3.04 -18.35 0.13
N VAL A 70 -2.41 -17.91 1.23
CA VAL A 70 -2.49 -18.59 2.52
C VAL A 70 -3.91 -18.56 3.08
N VAL A 71 -4.57 -17.39 3.06
CA VAL A 71 -5.94 -17.24 3.55
C VAL A 71 -6.90 -18.15 2.77
N GLN A 72 -6.85 -18.09 1.45
CA GLN A 72 -7.80 -18.78 0.58
C GLN A 72 -7.56 -20.29 0.55
N ARG A 73 -6.30 -20.74 0.57
CA ARG A 73 -5.97 -22.17 0.35
C ARG A 73 -5.79 -22.95 1.64
N TYR A 74 -5.48 -22.29 2.76
CA TYR A 74 -5.17 -22.98 4.02
C TYR A 74 -6.04 -22.53 5.17
N LEU A 75 -6.19 -21.22 5.40
CA LEU A 75 -6.92 -20.71 6.56
C LEU A 75 -8.42 -21.03 6.46
N ILE A 76 -9.10 -20.53 5.41
CA ILE A 76 -10.56 -20.73 5.22
C ILE A 76 -10.93 -22.22 5.16
N PRO A 77 -10.21 -23.09 4.40
CA PRO A 77 -10.49 -24.52 4.41
C PRO A 77 -10.33 -25.18 5.78
N SER A 78 -9.36 -24.71 6.59
CA SER A 78 -9.13 -25.23 7.93
C SER A 78 -10.24 -24.85 8.91
N GLU A 79 -10.85 -23.67 8.75
CA GLU A 79 -12.06 -23.26 9.49
C GLU A 79 -13.27 -24.15 9.15
N SER A 80 -13.38 -24.59 7.88
CA SER A 80 -14.51 -25.42 7.41
C SER A 80 -14.53 -26.86 7.96
N GLY A 81 -13.50 -27.26 8.72
CA GLY A 81 -13.44 -28.55 9.41
C GLY A 81 -13.07 -29.76 8.56
N LYS A 82 -12.67 -29.57 7.30
CA LYS A 82 -12.21 -30.63 6.37
C LYS A 82 -10.71 -30.94 6.50
N VAL A 83 -10.13 -30.75 7.68
CA VAL A 83 -8.69 -30.92 7.95
C VAL A 83 -8.45 -31.96 9.04
N PRO A 84 -7.26 -32.58 9.10
CA PRO A 84 -6.90 -33.51 10.17
C PRO A 84 -7.12 -32.90 11.56
N LYS A 85 -7.55 -33.72 12.52
CA LYS A 85 -7.86 -33.27 13.89
C LYS A 85 -6.74 -32.46 14.54
N ILE A 86 -5.48 -32.86 14.32
CA ILE A 86 -4.32 -32.13 14.85
C ILE A 86 -4.23 -30.68 14.34
N ILE A 87 -4.62 -30.42 13.10
CA ILE A 87 -4.62 -29.05 12.54
C ILE A 87 -5.78 -28.26 13.12
N LYS A 88 -6.95 -28.89 13.23
CA LYS A 88 -8.13 -28.27 13.83
C LYS A 88 -7.90 -27.88 15.29
N ASP A 89 -7.31 -28.77 16.08
CA ASP A 89 -7.05 -28.56 17.51
C ASP A 89 -5.93 -27.52 17.75
N ASN A 90 -5.09 -27.26 16.75
CA ASN A 90 -3.99 -26.29 16.82
C ASN A 90 -4.18 -25.11 15.85
N PHE A 91 -5.41 -24.80 15.43
CA PHE A 91 -5.70 -23.79 14.42
C PHE A 91 -5.10 -22.42 14.76
N ASP A 92 -5.33 -21.94 15.98
CA ASP A 92 -4.82 -20.65 16.46
C ASP A 92 -3.29 -20.62 16.57
N LEU A 93 -2.65 -21.76 16.82
CA LEU A 93 -1.19 -21.85 16.84
C LEU A 93 -0.59 -21.80 15.43
N VAL A 94 -1.28 -22.38 14.45
CA VAL A 94 -0.83 -22.43 13.06
C VAL A 94 -1.01 -21.07 12.36
N PHE A 95 -2.14 -20.41 12.59
CA PHE A 95 -2.49 -19.18 11.88
C PHE A 95 -2.39 -17.91 12.73
N GLY A 96 -2.50 -17.97 14.06
CA GLY A 96 -2.40 -16.78 14.93
C GLY A 96 -3.27 -15.61 14.44
N ASN A 97 -2.66 -14.43 14.33
CA ASN A 97 -3.29 -13.21 13.82
C ASN A 97 -3.16 -13.02 12.30
N PHE A 98 -2.88 -14.07 11.54
CA PHE A 98 -2.58 -13.97 10.11
C PHE A 98 -3.69 -13.29 9.30
N LYS A 99 -4.95 -13.54 9.67
CA LYS A 99 -6.11 -12.90 9.01
C LYS A 99 -6.12 -11.39 9.19
N GLU A 100 -5.80 -10.91 10.39
CA GLU A 100 -5.74 -9.48 10.70
C GLU A 100 -4.62 -8.79 9.91
N ILE A 101 -3.46 -9.44 9.80
CA ILE A 101 -2.35 -8.95 8.96
C ILE A 101 -2.78 -8.90 7.50
N ALA A 102 -3.36 -9.97 6.95
CA ALA A 102 -3.81 -10.00 5.56
C ALA A 102 -4.90 -8.96 5.25
N GLU A 103 -5.81 -8.70 6.18
CA GLU A 103 -6.83 -7.66 6.04
C GLU A 103 -6.23 -6.25 6.11
N PHE A 104 -5.30 -6.01 7.03
CA PHE A 104 -4.61 -4.73 7.16
C PHE A 104 -3.91 -4.34 5.85
N HIS A 105 -3.14 -5.24 5.26
CA HIS A 105 -2.37 -4.98 4.04
C HIS A 105 -3.20 -4.92 2.73
N ARG A 106 -4.51 -5.19 2.79
CA ARG A 106 -5.44 -5.03 1.65
C ARG A 106 -6.12 -3.66 1.58
N THR A 107 -5.96 -2.83 2.61
CA THR A 107 -6.62 -1.52 2.74
C THR A 107 -5.92 -0.49 1.86
#